data_AF-A0A2D6P759-F1
#
_entry.id   AF-A0A2D6P759-F1
#
_cell.length_a   1.000
_cell.length_b   1.000
_cell.length_c   1.000
_cell.angle_alpha   90.00
_cell.angle_beta   90.00
_cell.angle_gamma   90.00
#
_symmetry.space_group_name_H-M   'P 1'
#
loop_
_entity.id
_entity.type
_entity.pdbx_description
1 polymer ?
#
loop_
_entity_poly.entity_id
_entity_poly.type
_entity_poly.pdbx_seq_one_letter_code
_entity_poly.pdbx_strand_id
1 'polypeptide(L)'
;MNFEKYLLGHWSNKAQAQSDPQNFASLNIVWKKIEDGYESMNYKRCRGAYDPYRRKYHKLEIVSDTEIIMHNYYTDWTPHEDCDMIFTFDGNSWTGRLIGNNCRGYRGHRIVSHIQLFGNKLHNMDQGYDDQGNLVWGTEKCYRYIRIKGE
;
A
#
# COMPACT_ATOMS: atom_id res chain seq x y z
N MET A 1 0.02 19.50 -6.75
CA MET A 1 -1.19 18.95 -6.06
C MET A 1 -0.73 18.11 -4.86
N ASN A 2 -1.30 18.21 -3.65
CA ASN A 2 -0.70 17.54 -2.48
C ASN A 2 -1.06 16.04 -2.39
N PHE A 3 -0.14 15.17 -2.82
CA PHE A 3 -0.22 13.70 -2.69
C PHE A 3 -0.39 13.20 -1.25
N GLU A 4 0.28 13.83 -0.27
CA GLU A 4 0.19 13.43 1.14
C GLU A 4 -1.26 13.53 1.65
N LYS A 5 -2.04 14.50 1.15
CA LYS A 5 -3.48 14.64 1.48
C LYS A 5 -4.27 13.37 1.15
N TYR A 6 -3.88 12.66 0.10
CA TYR A 6 -4.52 11.43 -0.34
C TYR A 6 -3.96 10.19 0.36
N LEU A 7 -2.66 10.20 0.71
CA LEU A 7 -1.95 9.04 1.28
C LEU A 7 -2.05 8.94 2.81
N LEU A 8 -1.66 10.01 3.52
CA LEU A 8 -1.53 10.00 4.98
C LEU A 8 -2.87 9.72 5.62
N GLY A 9 -2.90 9.03 6.75
CA GLY A 9 -4.11 8.77 7.54
C GLY A 9 -4.28 7.31 7.94
N HIS A 10 -5.39 7.04 8.61
CA HIS A 10 -5.81 5.71 9.01
C HIS A 10 -6.98 5.25 8.15
N TRP A 11 -6.86 4.04 7.62
CA TRP A 11 -7.72 3.49 6.59
C TRP A 11 -8.26 2.14 7.03
N SER A 12 -9.54 1.88 6.79
CA SER A 12 -10.17 0.59 7.11
C SER A 12 -11.04 0.08 5.97
N ASN A 13 -10.95 -1.21 5.68
CA ASN A 13 -11.88 -1.89 4.75
C ASN A 13 -13.07 -2.51 5.50
N LYS A 14 -13.35 -2.09 6.74
CA LYS A 14 -14.40 -2.67 7.60
C LYS A 14 -15.72 -2.92 6.86
N ALA A 15 -16.22 -1.94 6.12
CA ALA A 15 -17.46 -2.09 5.37
C ALA A 15 -17.39 -3.23 4.33
N GLN A 16 -16.31 -3.29 3.53
CA GLN A 16 -16.08 -4.37 2.55
C GLN A 16 -16.02 -5.74 3.22
N ALA A 17 -15.22 -5.87 4.28
CA ALA A 17 -15.05 -7.13 5.01
C ALA A 17 -16.34 -7.59 5.72
N GLN A 18 -17.20 -6.68 6.16
CA GLN A 18 -18.50 -7.02 6.75
C GLN A 18 -19.52 -7.45 5.69
N SER A 19 -19.44 -6.89 4.49
CA SER A 19 -20.33 -7.26 3.38
C SER A 19 -19.92 -8.55 2.66
N ASP A 20 -18.64 -8.90 2.66
CA ASP A 20 -18.11 -10.12 2.03
C ASP A 20 -16.97 -10.74 2.88
N PRO A 21 -17.31 -11.32 4.05
CA PRO A 21 -16.32 -11.82 5.01
C PRO A 21 -15.59 -13.07 4.53
N GLN A 22 -16.11 -13.79 3.54
CA GLN A 22 -15.45 -14.96 2.97
C GLN A 22 -14.22 -14.56 2.13
N ASN A 23 -14.27 -13.39 1.50
CA ASN A 23 -13.24 -12.96 0.55
C ASN A 23 -12.33 -11.86 1.08
N PHE A 24 -12.77 -11.09 2.08
CA PHE A 24 -12.01 -9.96 2.59
C PHE A 24 -11.81 -10.07 4.10
N ALA A 25 -10.55 -10.17 4.51
CA ALA A 25 -10.20 -9.96 5.90
C ALA A 25 -10.48 -8.50 6.30
N SER A 26 -10.86 -8.27 7.56
CA SER A 26 -10.98 -6.92 8.11
C SER A 26 -9.60 -6.41 8.51
N LEU A 27 -9.11 -5.41 7.78
CA LEU A 27 -7.76 -4.87 7.84
C LEU A 27 -7.78 -3.35 8.08
N ASN A 28 -6.67 -2.86 8.61
CA ASN A 28 -6.38 -1.44 8.66
C ASN A 28 -5.01 -1.15 8.04
N ILE A 29 -4.88 0.05 7.49
CA ILE A 29 -3.63 0.62 6.98
C ILE A 29 -3.44 1.98 7.65
N VAL A 30 -2.25 2.25 8.15
CA VAL A 30 -1.86 3.56 8.69
C VAL A 30 -0.69 4.07 7.87
N TRP A 31 -0.84 5.28 7.35
CA TRP A 31 0.22 6.06 6.72
C TRP A 31 0.49 7.30 7.56
N LYS A 32 1.72 7.48 8.02
CA LYS A 32 2.11 8.63 8.83
C LYS A 32 3.47 9.17 8.40
N LYS A 33 3.69 10.46 8.66
CA LYS A 33 5.01 11.09 8.52
C LYS A 33 5.87 10.72 9.73
N ILE A 34 7.14 10.48 9.49
CA ILE A 34 8.18 10.26 10.49
C ILE A 34 9.36 11.19 10.16
N GLU A 35 10.36 11.28 11.05
CA GLU A 35 11.49 12.21 10.91
C GLU A 35 12.16 12.14 9.53
N ASP A 36 12.49 10.95 9.05
CA ASP A 36 13.23 10.73 7.80
C ASP A 36 12.37 10.34 6.59
N GLY A 37 11.03 10.44 6.70
CA GLY A 37 10.12 10.08 5.61
C GLY A 37 8.74 9.68 6.07
N TYR A 38 8.29 8.49 5.67
CA TYR A 38 6.95 7.99 5.93
C TYR A 38 6.98 6.54 6.42
N GLU A 39 6.01 6.18 7.26
CA GLU A 39 5.76 4.81 7.66
C GLU A 39 4.40 4.35 7.12
N SER A 40 4.37 3.15 6.55
CA SER A 40 3.14 2.40 6.31
C SER A 40 3.06 1.21 7.26
N MET A 41 1.91 1.00 7.88
CA MET A 41 1.65 -0.14 8.75
C MET A 41 0.31 -0.78 8.41
N ASN A 42 0.32 -2.09 8.18
CA ASN A 42 -0.87 -2.87 7.88
C ASN A 42 -1.10 -3.94 8.94
N TYR A 43 -2.33 -4.04 9.45
CA TYR A 43 -2.67 -4.99 10.51
C TYR A 43 -4.09 -5.52 10.36
N LYS A 44 -4.33 -6.72 10.90
CA LYS A 44 -5.67 -7.29 11.00
C LYS A 44 -6.43 -6.60 12.13
N ARG A 45 -7.69 -6.23 11.92
CA ARG A 45 -8.51 -5.53 12.93
C ARG A 45 -8.56 -6.28 14.27
N CYS A 46 -8.62 -7.62 14.23
CA CYS A 46 -8.64 -8.46 15.44
C CYS A 46 -7.30 -8.54 16.19
N ARG A 47 -6.18 -8.22 15.53
CA ARG A 47 -4.84 -8.22 16.13
C ARG A 47 -4.42 -6.82 16.59
N GLY A 48 -5.02 -5.76 16.06
CA GLY A 48 -4.69 -4.39 16.45
C GLY A 48 -3.33 -3.92 15.94
N ALA A 49 -3.02 -2.65 16.20
CA ALA A 49 -1.82 -1.98 15.68
C ALA A 49 -0.50 -2.44 16.33
N TYR A 50 -0.56 -3.14 17.46
CA TYR A 50 0.61 -3.67 18.17
C TYR A 50 1.20 -4.93 17.51
N ASP A 51 0.43 -5.60 16.64
CA ASP A 51 0.82 -6.81 15.93
C ASP A 51 0.59 -6.64 14.41
N PRO A 52 1.34 -5.75 13.74
CA PRO A 52 1.22 -5.53 12.30
C PRO A 52 1.90 -6.65 11.52
N TYR A 53 1.23 -7.13 10.47
CA TYR A 53 1.81 -8.15 9.57
C TYR A 53 2.74 -7.52 8.52
N ARG A 54 2.64 -6.21 8.29
CA ARG A 54 3.55 -5.46 7.41
C ARG A 54 3.81 -4.09 8.03
N ARG A 55 5.08 -3.73 8.12
CA ARG A 55 5.57 -2.38 8.41
C ARG A 55 6.73 -2.07 7.47
N LYS A 56 6.71 -0.89 6.85
CA LYS A 56 7.71 -0.44 5.86
C LYS A 56 7.91 1.07 5.99
N TYR A 57 9.12 1.52 5.66
CA TYR A 57 9.45 2.93 5.56
C TYR A 57 9.55 3.36 4.11
N HIS A 58 9.33 4.65 3.87
CA HIS A 58 9.25 5.19 2.52
C HIS A 58 9.85 6.59 2.45
N LYS A 59 10.43 6.91 1.29
CA LYS A 59 10.77 8.29 0.89
C LYS A 59 10.03 8.63 -0.39
N LEU A 60 9.59 9.87 -0.50
CA LEU A 60 8.90 10.37 -1.69
C LEU A 60 9.84 11.28 -2.47
N GLU A 61 10.05 10.98 -3.74
CA GLU A 61 10.69 11.85 -4.71
C GLU A 61 9.59 12.49 -5.57
N ILE A 62 9.54 13.82 -5.57
CA ILE A 62 8.57 14.58 -6.37
C ILE A 62 9.18 14.81 -7.75
N VAL A 63 8.67 14.09 -8.76
CA VAL A 63 9.14 14.25 -10.15
C VAL A 63 8.41 15.42 -10.82
N SER A 64 7.11 15.55 -10.58
CA SER A 64 6.29 16.67 -11.04
C SER A 64 5.02 16.84 -10.19
N ASP A 65 4.15 17.78 -10.56
CA ASP A 65 2.84 17.94 -9.94
C ASP A 65 1.91 16.74 -10.09
N THR A 66 2.18 15.88 -11.09
CA THR A 66 1.37 14.71 -11.43
C THR A 66 2.15 13.41 -11.39
N GLU A 67 3.40 13.42 -10.93
CA GLU A 67 4.24 12.23 -10.87
C GLU A 67 5.13 12.20 -9.61
N ILE A 68 5.10 11.09 -8.89
CA ILE A 68 5.87 10.86 -7.66
C ILE A 68 6.47 9.46 -7.70
N ILE A 69 7.72 9.34 -7.30
CA ILE A 69 8.35 8.05 -7.01
C ILE A 69 8.34 7.83 -5.50
N MET A 70 7.84 6.67 -5.07
CA MET A 70 7.86 6.20 -3.69
C MET A 70 8.92 5.12 -3.56
N HIS A 71 10.02 5.47 -2.91
CA HIS A 71 11.09 4.54 -2.59
C HIS A 71 10.72 3.69 -1.38
N ASN A 72 10.80 2.37 -1.50
CA ASN A 72 10.42 1.43 -0.44
C ASN A 72 11.65 0.97 0.35
N TYR A 73 11.55 0.99 1.68
CA TYR A 73 12.63 0.60 2.60
C TYR A 73 12.12 -0.38 3.66
N TYR A 74 13.02 -1.22 4.17
CA TYR A 74 12.84 -1.90 5.45
C TYR A 74 12.88 -0.90 6.61
N THR A 75 12.52 -1.33 7.82
CA THR A 75 12.41 -0.45 9.01
C THR A 75 13.75 -0.01 9.60
N ASP A 76 14.85 -0.50 9.04
CA ASP A 76 16.23 -0.10 9.32
C ASP A 76 16.78 0.84 8.22
N TRP A 77 15.93 1.33 7.32
CA TRP A 77 16.27 2.13 6.14
C TRP A 77 17.14 1.43 5.10
N THR A 78 17.28 0.10 5.16
CA THR A 78 17.84 -0.67 4.04
C THR A 78 16.85 -0.59 2.85
N PRO A 79 17.30 -0.24 1.63
CA PRO A 79 16.45 -0.22 0.45
C PRO A 79 15.80 -1.58 0.20
N HIS A 80 14.52 -1.59 -0.16
CA HIS A 80 13.86 -2.77 -0.73
C HIS A 80 14.01 -2.68 -2.24
N GLU A 81 15.14 -3.20 -2.74
CA GLU A 81 15.52 -3.14 -4.14
C GLU A 81 14.40 -3.63 -5.08
N ASP A 82 14.31 -2.99 -6.25
CA ASP A 82 13.32 -3.25 -7.30
C ASP A 82 11.85 -3.09 -6.90
N CYS A 83 11.54 -2.58 -5.70
CA CYS A 83 10.18 -2.46 -5.17
C CYS A 83 9.65 -1.03 -5.08
N ASP A 84 10.33 -0.07 -5.72
CA ASP A 84 9.87 1.31 -5.79
C ASP A 84 8.58 1.40 -6.61
N MET A 85 7.76 2.40 -6.30
CA MET A 85 6.48 2.62 -6.96
C MET A 85 6.45 3.98 -7.63
N ILE A 86 5.90 4.04 -8.85
CA ILE A 86 5.57 5.28 -9.53
C ILE A 86 4.09 5.56 -9.36
N PHE A 87 3.75 6.78 -8.95
CA PHE A 87 2.41 7.30 -8.82
C PHE A 87 2.17 8.39 -9.84
N THR A 88 1.09 8.26 -10.62
CA THR A 88 0.67 9.27 -11.60
C THR A 88 -0.71 9.81 -11.27
N PHE A 89 -0.92 11.12 -11.46
CA PHE A 89 -2.20 11.79 -11.23
C PHE A 89 -2.91 12.10 -12.55
N ASP A 90 -4.18 11.70 -12.67
CA ASP A 90 -5.00 11.90 -13.88
C ASP A 90 -5.95 13.12 -13.83
N GLY A 91 -5.87 13.92 -12.77
CA GLY A 91 -6.80 15.02 -12.48
C GLY A 91 -7.84 14.69 -11.40
N ASN A 92 -8.07 13.41 -11.13
CA ASN A 92 -9.06 12.92 -10.17
C ASN A 92 -8.46 11.98 -9.10
N SER A 93 -7.54 11.10 -9.50
CA SER A 93 -6.95 10.07 -8.64
C SER A 93 -5.46 9.92 -8.87
N TRP A 94 -4.74 9.54 -7.80
CA TRP A 94 -3.37 9.04 -7.90
C TRP A 94 -3.40 7.53 -8.09
N THR A 95 -2.71 7.05 -9.12
CA THR A 95 -2.59 5.63 -9.41
C THR A 95 -1.13 5.21 -9.31
N GLY A 96 -0.84 4.26 -8.42
CA GLY A 96 0.49 3.74 -8.13
C GLY A 96 0.69 2.32 -8.63
N ARG A 97 1.89 2.04 -9.14
CA ARG A 97 2.35 0.72 -9.57
C ARG A 97 3.83 0.56 -9.33
N LEU A 98 4.32 -0.67 -9.25
CA LEU A 98 5.76 -0.96 -9.15
C LEU A 98 6.51 -0.45 -10.39
N ILE A 99 7.73 0.03 -10.17
CA ILE A 99 8.70 0.36 -11.22
C ILE A 99 9.39 -0.95 -11.61
N GLY A 100 9.12 -1.41 -12.83
CA GLY A 100 9.64 -2.68 -13.33
C GLY A 100 8.92 -3.92 -12.76
N ASN A 101 9.51 -5.09 -13.02
CA ASN A 101 8.92 -6.40 -12.72
C ASN A 101 9.79 -7.27 -11.80
N ASN A 102 10.83 -6.68 -11.20
CA ASN A 102 11.84 -7.40 -10.43
C ASN A 102 11.56 -7.43 -8.93
N CYS A 103 10.64 -6.61 -8.41
CA CYS A 103 10.26 -6.64 -7.00
C CYS A 103 9.94 -8.08 -6.52
N ARG A 104 10.66 -8.53 -5.49
CA ARG A 104 10.46 -9.83 -4.83
C ARG A 104 10.09 -9.66 -3.36
N GLY A 105 9.19 -10.51 -2.89
CA GLY A 105 8.88 -10.64 -1.47
C GLY A 105 9.90 -11.50 -0.71
N TYR A 106 9.76 -11.57 0.60
CA TYR A 106 10.66 -12.34 1.49
C TYR A 106 10.82 -13.82 1.09
N ARG A 107 9.82 -14.40 0.42
CA ARG A 107 9.83 -15.80 -0.05
C ARG A 107 10.26 -15.95 -1.52
N GLY A 108 10.88 -14.92 -2.11
CA GLY A 108 11.29 -14.93 -3.52
C GLY A 108 10.15 -14.75 -4.53
N HIS A 109 8.88 -14.71 -4.08
CA HIS A 109 7.73 -14.52 -4.97
C HIS A 109 7.75 -13.14 -5.64
N ARG A 110 7.47 -13.10 -6.94
CA ARG A 110 7.31 -11.85 -7.70
C ARG A 110 6.10 -11.09 -7.23
N ILE A 111 6.29 -9.80 -6.91
CA ILE A 111 5.22 -8.93 -6.44
C ILE A 111 4.60 -8.19 -7.61
N VAL A 112 3.27 -8.14 -7.65
CA VAL A 112 2.50 -7.17 -8.43
C VAL A 112 1.68 -6.36 -7.44
N SER A 113 1.77 -5.04 -7.53
CA SER A 113 1.05 -4.13 -6.65
C SER A 113 0.42 -3.01 -7.46
N HIS A 114 -0.83 -2.71 -7.12
CA HIS A 114 -1.56 -1.57 -7.63
C HIS A 114 -2.22 -0.84 -6.46
N ILE A 115 -2.17 0.49 -6.48
CA ILE A 115 -2.80 1.33 -5.47
C ILE A 115 -3.47 2.53 -6.14
N GLN A 116 -4.64 2.91 -5.64
CA GLN A 116 -5.37 4.08 -6.09
C GLN A 116 -5.79 4.92 -4.89
N LEU A 117 -5.48 6.22 -4.94
CA LEU A 117 -5.80 7.19 -3.89
C LEU A 117 -6.69 8.29 -4.45
N PHE A 118 -7.86 8.50 -3.84
CA PHE A 118 -8.82 9.50 -4.29
C PHE A 118 -9.80 9.88 -3.18
N GLY A 119 -10.07 11.18 -3.03
CA GLY A 119 -10.92 11.70 -1.95
C GLY A 119 -10.50 11.15 -0.58
N ASN A 120 -11.39 10.38 0.05
CA ASN A 120 -11.17 9.69 1.32
C ASN A 120 -11.04 8.17 1.18
N LYS A 121 -10.57 7.69 0.01
CA LYS A 121 -10.43 6.27 -0.33
C LYS A 121 -8.99 5.92 -0.68
N LEU A 122 -8.58 4.74 -0.22
CA LEU A 122 -7.34 4.06 -0.61
C LEU A 122 -7.73 2.66 -1.03
N HIS A 123 -7.50 2.33 -2.29
CA HIS A 123 -7.78 1.01 -2.85
C HIS A 123 -6.46 0.38 -3.25
N ASN A 124 -6.26 -0.90 -2.95
CA ASN A 124 -5.05 -1.59 -3.41
C ASN A 124 -5.31 -3.06 -3.74
N MET A 125 -4.36 -3.62 -4.46
CA MET A 125 -4.30 -5.02 -4.83
C MET A 125 -2.83 -5.44 -4.83
N ASP A 126 -2.45 -6.25 -3.86
CA ASP A 126 -1.11 -6.80 -3.72
C ASP A 126 -1.16 -8.31 -3.97
N GLN A 127 -0.25 -8.79 -4.83
CA GLN A 127 -0.21 -10.16 -5.30
C GLN A 127 1.22 -10.67 -5.28
N GLY A 128 1.39 -11.93 -4.90
CA GLY A 128 2.64 -12.65 -5.01
C GLY A 128 2.50 -13.84 -5.93
N TYR A 129 3.41 -13.96 -6.88
CA TYR A 129 3.47 -15.03 -7.86
C TYR A 129 4.72 -15.88 -7.67
N ASP A 130 4.59 -17.20 -7.83
CA ASP A 130 5.75 -18.10 -7.94
C ASP A 130 6.41 -18.01 -9.33
N ASP A 131 7.48 -18.77 -9.54
CA ASP A 131 8.25 -18.78 -10.79
C ASP A 131 7.47 -19.39 -11.96
N GLN A 132 6.45 -20.21 -11.68
CA GLN A 132 5.54 -20.76 -12.68
C GLN A 132 4.40 -19.80 -13.03
N GLY A 133 4.29 -18.67 -12.34
CA GLY A 133 3.26 -17.66 -12.56
C GLY A 133 1.95 -17.92 -11.83
N ASN A 134 1.92 -18.84 -10.85
CA ASN A 134 0.73 -19.07 -10.03
C ASN A 134 0.63 -18.01 -8.92
N LEU A 135 -0.59 -17.54 -8.66
CA LEU A 135 -0.87 -16.67 -7.52
C LEU A 135 -0.74 -17.48 -6.21
N VAL A 136 0.28 -17.18 -5.40
CA VAL A 136 0.59 -17.91 -4.16
C VAL A 136 0.14 -17.18 -2.91
N TRP A 137 0.02 -15.85 -2.96
CA TRP A 137 -0.59 -15.06 -1.89
C TRP A 137 -1.15 -13.74 -2.44
N GLY A 138 -2.02 -13.11 -1.65
CA GLY A 138 -2.75 -11.93 -2.08
C GLY A 138 -4.09 -12.31 -2.69
N THR A 139 -4.62 -11.46 -3.56
CA THR A 139 -5.90 -11.69 -4.23
C THR A 139 -5.99 -10.88 -5.51
N GLU A 140 -6.80 -11.36 -6.45
CA GLU A 140 -7.22 -10.58 -7.63
C GLU A 140 -8.36 -9.60 -7.31
N LYS A 141 -8.88 -9.64 -6.08
CA LYS A 141 -9.93 -8.74 -5.61
C LYS A 141 -9.32 -7.49 -4.97
N CYS A 142 -9.70 -6.33 -5.49
CA CYS A 142 -9.26 -5.06 -4.92
C CYS A 142 -9.78 -4.87 -3.49
N TYR A 143 -8.89 -4.65 -2.53
CA TYR A 143 -9.25 -4.19 -1.21
C TYR A 143 -9.64 -2.70 -1.26
N ARG A 144 -10.73 -2.34 -0.58
CA ARG A 144 -11.31 -0.99 -0.62
C ARG A 144 -11.36 -0.39 0.77
N TYR A 145 -10.46 0.54 1.04
CA TYR A 145 -10.36 1.21 2.33
C TYR A 145 -11.00 2.59 2.28
N ILE A 146 -11.64 2.95 3.38
CA ILE A 146 -12.16 4.29 3.64
C ILE A 146 -11.37 4.87 4.81
N ARG A 147 -10.99 6.14 4.69
CA ARG A 147 -10.33 6.89 5.75
C ARG A 147 -11.22 6.96 6.98
N ILE A 148 -10.70 6.56 8.13
CA ILE A 148 -11.34 6.74 9.43
C ILE A 148 -11.23 8.22 9.80
N LYS A 149 -12.35 8.86 10.14
CA LYS A 149 -12.36 10.24 10.63
C LYS A 149 -12.20 10.22 12.16
N GLY A 150 -11.19 10.92 12.68
CA GLY A 150 -11.07 11.25 14.10
C GLY A 150 -10.28 10.26 14.95
N GLU A 151 -8.96 10.25 14.80
CA GLU A 151 -8.03 9.94 15.90
C GLU A 151 -7.11 11.16 16.10
#